data_AF-A0A5B9DDU2-F1
#
_entry.id   AF-A0A5B9DDU2-F1
#
_cell.length_a   1.000
_cell.length_b   1.000
_cell.length_c   1.000
_cell.angle_alpha   90.00
_cell.angle_beta   90.00
_cell.angle_gamma   90.00
#
_symmetry.space_group_name_H-M   'P 1'
#
loop_
_entity.id
_entity.type
_entity.pdbx_description
1 polymer ?
#
loop_
_entity_poly.entity_id
_entity_poly.type
_entity_poly.pdbx_seq_one_letter_code
_entity_poly.pdbx_strand_id
1 'polypeptide(L)'
;MRNAFIFENKNDVLFINILNPKQGDCIFLQIPGNITGNTLRDREKKSKPESEQESKSKSKHKYTNIIIDCTKNASKLFTKFIENYDIENRGIDLIIISHPHYDHFSGIESLLEHSKKNGIKSKIPEIWITEYITDSISGEYYELLIDAQAENQLKFPQFNDKITIENNESITELRVIGPNNDLRGNFRVKLSEGDKFYKKVGFSKELTTDFYSIDKYNKNNTSLVMQLSFSRNNDQTNKNKENGKKKPFMAIFPGDLEETGWGKIENEEIEGCNLYKVSHHGSVNANPKDTIDILRPEYSIKTNNLSVKYKNIDEEGSIETSIKNLEDSNCKEVYSIGSEKEEDIKNQEKESEEASKNIKEFYNNELITFAIIPNIKRNESVVIPMTYKDIGDIDKINIANIRPLGRYKMAIKDK
;
A
#
# COMPACT_ATOMS: atom_id res chain seq x y z
N MET A 1 -27.70 -24.72 -3.82
CA MET A 1 -26.34 -25.22 -4.13
C MET A 1 -25.34 -24.12 -3.81
N ARG A 2 -24.29 -24.39 -3.03
CA ARG A 2 -23.26 -23.38 -2.68
C ARG A 2 -22.26 -23.29 -3.83
N ASN A 3 -22.04 -22.08 -4.37
CA ASN A 3 -21.07 -21.86 -5.44
C ASN A 3 -19.65 -22.07 -4.89
N ALA A 4 -19.01 -23.18 -5.23
CA ALA A 4 -17.58 -23.34 -5.02
C ALA A 4 -16.85 -22.48 -6.07
N PHE A 5 -15.99 -21.58 -5.62
CA PHE A 5 -15.04 -20.92 -6.52
C PHE A 5 -13.94 -21.92 -6.85
N ILE A 6 -13.92 -22.38 -8.11
CA ILE A 6 -12.84 -23.22 -8.62
C ILE A 6 -11.79 -22.28 -9.18
N PHE A 7 -10.61 -22.29 -8.57
CA PHE A 7 -9.44 -21.58 -9.06
C PHE A 7 -8.82 -22.39 -10.20
N GLU A 8 -8.91 -21.90 -11.44
CA GLU A 8 -8.28 -22.57 -12.58
C GLU A 8 -6.77 -22.33 -12.62
N ASN A 9 -6.31 -21.20 -12.07
CA ASN A 9 -4.89 -20.85 -12.01
C ASN A 9 -4.60 -19.98 -10.77
N LYS A 10 -3.72 -20.45 -9.88
CA LYS A 10 -3.24 -19.66 -8.72
C LYS A 10 -2.32 -18.50 -9.12
N ASN A 11 -2.09 -18.29 -10.42
CA ASN A 11 -1.12 -17.31 -10.94
C ASN A 11 -1.69 -15.94 -11.27
N ASP A 12 -3.00 -15.76 -11.10
CA ASP A 12 -3.70 -14.52 -11.50
C ASP A 12 -4.42 -13.89 -10.31
N VAL A 13 -3.90 -14.12 -9.10
CA VAL A 13 -4.46 -13.60 -7.85
C VAL A 13 -3.59 -12.46 -7.37
N LEU A 14 -4.17 -11.28 -7.22
CA LEU A 14 -3.54 -10.17 -6.52
C LEU A 14 -3.70 -10.39 -5.01
N PHE A 15 -2.61 -10.30 -4.26
CA PHE A 15 -2.66 -10.27 -2.80
C PHE A 15 -2.28 -8.89 -2.28
N ILE A 16 -3.15 -8.34 -1.43
CA ILE A 16 -2.90 -7.11 -0.67
C ILE A 16 -2.81 -7.53 0.79
N ASN A 17 -1.58 -7.60 1.31
CA ASN A 17 -1.29 -8.02 2.68
C ASN A 17 -1.08 -6.75 3.51
N ILE A 18 -1.89 -6.56 4.55
CA ILE A 18 -1.81 -5.41 5.44
C ILE A 18 -1.35 -5.93 6.79
N LEU A 19 -0.06 -5.72 7.05
CA LEU A 19 0.60 -6.20 8.25
C LEU A 19 0.20 -5.30 9.41
N ASN A 20 0.05 -5.89 10.59
CA ASN A 20 -0.27 -5.17 11.81
C ASN A 20 1.02 -4.71 12.52
N PRO A 21 1.40 -3.41 12.43
CA PRO A 21 2.59 -2.92 13.11
C PRO A 21 2.37 -2.53 14.57
N LYS A 22 1.16 -2.69 15.12
CA LYS A 22 0.63 -1.97 16.30
C LYS A 22 0.43 -0.47 16.08
N GLN A 23 1.36 0.19 15.40
CA GLN A 23 1.29 1.61 15.03
C GLN A 23 1.98 1.82 13.68
N GLY A 24 1.37 2.63 12.80
CA GLY A 24 1.90 2.96 11.48
C GLY A 24 1.37 2.07 10.37
N ASP A 25 2.06 2.09 9.23
CA ASP A 25 1.65 1.39 8.02
C ASP A 25 2.66 0.35 7.54
N CYS A 26 2.14 -0.78 7.04
CA CYS A 26 2.91 -1.68 6.21
C CYS A 26 1.99 -2.51 5.32
N ILE A 27 2.05 -2.23 4.02
CA ILE A 27 1.25 -2.93 3.02
C ILE A 27 2.20 -3.64 2.06
N PHE A 28 2.01 -4.94 1.91
CA PHE A 28 2.76 -5.77 0.98
C PHE A 28 1.87 -6.29 -0.15
N LEU A 29 2.18 -5.87 -1.37
CA LEU A 29 1.49 -6.25 -2.59
C LEU A 29 2.24 -7.37 -3.29
N GLN A 30 1.54 -8.45 -3.62
CA GLN A 30 2.02 -9.49 -4.52
C GLN A 30 1.17 -9.47 -5.78
N ILE A 31 1.73 -8.85 -6.82
CA ILE A 31 1.01 -8.52 -8.04
C ILE A 31 1.40 -9.52 -9.13
N PRO A 32 0.46 -10.29 -9.71
CA PRO A 32 0.79 -11.31 -10.69
C PRO A 32 1.34 -10.67 -11.96
N GLY A 33 2.51 -11.14 -12.39
CA GLY A 33 3.21 -10.62 -13.56
C GLY A 33 4.48 -9.84 -13.27
N ASN A 34 4.96 -9.15 -14.30
CA ASN A 34 6.20 -8.41 -14.26
C ASN A 34 5.92 -6.93 -14.54
N ILE A 35 6.71 -6.04 -13.93
CA ILE A 35 6.65 -4.62 -14.25
C ILE A 35 6.99 -4.42 -15.74
N THR A 36 6.13 -3.69 -16.45
CA THR A 36 6.33 -3.25 -17.82
C THR A 36 6.26 -1.72 -17.88
N GLY A 37 7.27 -1.11 -18.51
CA GLY A 37 7.32 0.33 -18.76
C GLY A 37 8.01 1.16 -17.67
N ASN A 38 8.60 2.29 -18.08
CA ASN A 38 9.13 3.44 -17.32
C ASN A 38 9.73 3.25 -15.90
N THR A 39 10.21 2.06 -15.55
CA THR A 39 11.08 1.87 -14.38
C THR A 39 12.51 2.29 -14.69
N LEU A 40 13.31 2.57 -13.65
CA LEU A 40 14.74 2.83 -13.82
C LEU A 40 15.44 1.60 -14.42
N ARG A 41 14.99 0.39 -14.07
CA ARG A 41 15.49 -0.88 -14.61
C ARG A 41 15.26 -1.02 -16.12
N ASP A 42 14.11 -0.58 -16.62
CA ASP A 42 13.83 -0.64 -18.07
C ASP A 42 14.72 0.30 -18.87
N ARG A 43 15.11 1.45 -18.30
CA ARG A 43 16.05 2.39 -18.93
C ARG A 43 17.46 1.78 -19.07
N GLU A 44 17.92 1.05 -18.06
CA GLU A 44 19.21 0.33 -18.12
C GLU A 44 19.20 -0.86 -19.10
N LYS A 45 18.04 -1.51 -19.31
CA LYS A 45 17.93 -2.59 -20.30
C LYS A 45 17.96 -2.07 -21.74
N LYS A 46 17.29 -0.94 -22.01
CA LYS A 46 17.24 -0.32 -23.34
C LYS A 46 18.61 0.13 -23.88
N SER A 47 19.61 0.31 -23.02
CA SER A 47 20.98 0.63 -23.46
C SER A 47 21.80 -0.59 -23.86
N LYS A 48 21.30 -1.82 -23.67
CA LYS A 48 21.99 -3.07 -24.07
C LYS A 48 21.53 -3.55 -25.47
N PRO A 49 22.41 -4.19 -26.26
CA PRO A 49 22.07 -4.68 -27.61
C PRO A 49 20.88 -5.65 -27.62
N GLU A 50 20.02 -5.57 -28.64
CA GLU A 50 18.82 -6.43 -28.79
C GLU A 50 19.16 -7.94 -28.75
N SER A 51 20.33 -8.34 -29.22
CA SER A 51 20.80 -9.73 -29.20
C SER A 51 21.01 -10.30 -27.78
N GLU A 52 21.22 -9.46 -26.77
CA GLU A 52 21.28 -9.87 -25.36
C GLU A 52 19.90 -9.89 -24.69
N GLN A 53 18.88 -9.27 -25.30
CA GLN A 53 17.55 -9.13 -24.73
C GLN A 53 16.65 -10.35 -25.01
N GLU A 54 16.76 -10.97 -26.19
CA GLU A 54 15.88 -12.09 -26.58
C GLU A 54 16.17 -13.41 -25.86
N SER A 55 17.40 -13.65 -25.39
CA SER A 55 17.78 -14.93 -24.76
C SER A 55 17.46 -15.03 -23.26
N LYS A 56 16.94 -13.96 -22.62
CA LYS A 56 16.70 -13.89 -21.16
C LYS A 56 15.25 -13.59 -20.74
N SER A 57 14.31 -13.42 -21.68
CA SER A 57 13.03 -12.75 -21.36
C SER A 57 11.94 -13.60 -20.67
N LYS A 58 12.16 -14.91 -20.43
CA LYS A 58 11.28 -15.65 -19.52
C LYS A 58 11.70 -15.39 -18.07
N SER A 59 11.32 -14.22 -17.56
CA SER A 59 11.32 -13.97 -16.11
C SER A 59 10.65 -15.16 -15.42
N LYS A 60 11.43 -15.84 -14.57
CA LYS A 60 10.98 -17.01 -13.80
C LYS A 60 10.04 -16.60 -12.65
N HIS A 61 9.89 -15.30 -12.40
CA HIS A 61 9.16 -14.78 -11.26
C HIS A 61 7.69 -14.57 -11.60
N LYS A 62 6.85 -15.16 -10.76
CA LYS A 62 5.40 -15.19 -10.90
C LYS A 62 4.74 -13.89 -10.44
N TYR A 63 5.37 -13.17 -9.52
CA TYR A 63 4.85 -11.97 -8.87
C TYR A 63 5.89 -10.86 -8.88
N THR A 64 5.40 -9.64 -9.04
CA THR A 64 6.08 -8.41 -8.65
C THR A 64 5.73 -8.12 -7.18
N ASN A 65 6.75 -7.89 -6.37
CA ASN A 65 6.64 -7.68 -4.92
C ASN A 65 6.85 -6.21 -4.57
N ILE A 66 5.82 -5.54 -4.04
CA ILE A 66 5.87 -4.10 -3.72
C ILE A 66 5.53 -3.89 -2.25
N ILE A 67 6.28 -3.02 -1.58
CA ILE A 67 5.98 -2.55 -0.23
C ILE A 67 5.51 -1.10 -0.31
N ILE A 68 4.39 -0.78 0.33
CA ILE A 68 3.95 0.59 0.62
C ILE A 68 4.03 0.76 2.13
N ASP A 69 4.97 1.60 2.55
CA ASP A 69 5.37 1.83 3.93
C ASP A 69 5.83 0.56 4.68
N CYS A 70 6.67 0.74 5.68
CA CYS A 70 7.02 -0.31 6.62
C CYS A 70 7.53 0.26 7.92
N THR A 71 6.90 -0.13 9.02
CA THR A 71 7.33 0.20 10.37
C THR A 71 8.31 -0.84 10.91
N LYS A 72 9.11 -0.47 11.90
CA LYS A 72 10.06 -1.38 12.56
C LYS A 72 9.41 -2.62 13.20
N ASN A 73 8.13 -2.53 13.59
CA ASN A 73 7.40 -3.68 14.11
C ASN A 73 6.89 -4.57 12.98
N ALA A 74 6.35 -3.97 11.92
CA ALA A 74 5.91 -4.71 10.75
C ALA A 74 7.08 -5.42 10.05
N SER A 75 8.28 -4.83 10.00
CA SER A 75 9.44 -5.47 9.35
C SER A 75 9.79 -6.83 9.95
N LYS A 76 9.64 -7.01 11.27
CA LYS A 76 9.84 -8.31 11.92
C LYS A 76 8.80 -9.35 11.51
N LEU A 77 7.53 -8.93 11.42
CA LEU A 77 6.45 -9.79 10.94
C LEU A 77 6.64 -10.14 9.47
N PHE A 78 7.09 -9.15 8.68
CA PHE A 78 7.34 -9.28 7.27
C PHE A 78 8.50 -10.22 6.98
N THR A 79 9.61 -10.14 7.74
CA THR A 79 10.71 -11.11 7.66
C THR A 79 10.20 -12.54 7.82
N LYS A 80 9.42 -12.81 8.88
CA LYS A 80 8.80 -14.13 9.07
C LYS A 80 7.87 -14.51 7.93
N PHE A 81 7.10 -13.55 7.43
CA PHE A 81 6.23 -13.78 6.27
C PHE A 81 7.04 -14.15 5.02
N ILE A 82 8.13 -13.45 4.73
CA ILE A 82 9.00 -13.73 3.59
C ILE A 82 9.61 -15.12 3.66
N GLU A 83 10.14 -15.50 4.83
CA GLU A 83 10.77 -16.80 5.12
C GLU A 83 9.82 -17.96 4.76
N ASN A 84 8.51 -17.76 4.94
CA ASN A 84 7.51 -18.80 4.77
C ASN A 84 6.91 -18.92 3.37
N TYR A 85 6.96 -17.85 2.57
CA TYR A 85 6.28 -17.79 1.28
C TYR A 85 7.22 -17.94 0.06
N ASP A 86 8.44 -18.44 0.26
CA ASP A 86 9.49 -18.54 -0.78
C ASP A 86 9.70 -17.17 -1.47
N ILE A 87 9.50 -16.09 -0.72
CA ILE A 87 9.75 -14.72 -1.19
C ILE A 87 11.25 -14.41 -1.10
N GLU A 88 11.99 -15.13 -0.25
CA GLU A 88 13.45 -15.00 -0.10
C GLU A 88 14.18 -15.11 -1.45
N ASN A 89 13.72 -15.98 -2.34
CA ASN A 89 14.34 -16.15 -3.66
C ASN A 89 13.94 -15.07 -4.69
N ARG A 90 13.03 -14.16 -4.34
CA ARG A 90 12.38 -13.21 -5.27
C ARG A 90 12.73 -11.75 -5.00
N GLY A 91 12.99 -11.42 -3.74
CA GLY A 91 13.29 -10.05 -3.31
C GLY A 91 12.10 -9.10 -3.42
N ILE A 92 12.36 -7.82 -3.12
CA ILE A 92 11.42 -6.70 -3.25
C ILE A 92 11.77 -5.95 -4.52
N ASP A 93 10.78 -5.61 -5.34
CA ASP A 93 10.98 -4.89 -6.60
C ASP A 93 10.90 -3.38 -6.42
N LEU A 94 9.95 -2.93 -5.61
CA LEU A 94 9.65 -1.52 -5.36
C LEU A 94 9.28 -1.30 -3.89
N ILE A 95 9.79 -0.22 -3.31
CA ILE A 95 9.35 0.33 -2.04
C ILE A 95 8.76 1.71 -2.31
N ILE A 96 7.56 1.97 -1.80
CA ILE A 96 6.93 3.28 -1.79
C ILE A 96 6.86 3.74 -0.35
N ILE A 97 7.38 4.92 -0.07
CA ILE A 97 7.25 5.58 1.23
C ILE A 97 6.30 6.74 1.04
N SER A 98 5.14 6.68 1.69
CA SER A 98 4.08 7.67 1.56
C SER A 98 4.58 9.04 2.01
N HIS A 99 5.18 9.15 3.19
CA HIS A 99 5.72 10.39 3.77
C HIS A 99 6.74 10.10 4.88
N PRO A 100 7.53 11.09 5.35
CA PRO A 100 8.71 10.83 6.17
C PRO A 100 8.41 10.76 7.69
N HIS A 101 7.30 10.16 8.09
CA HIS A 101 7.03 9.83 9.49
C HIS A 101 7.61 8.47 9.88
N TYR A 102 8.09 8.37 11.13
CA TYR A 102 8.86 7.22 11.61
C TYR A 102 8.10 5.90 11.48
N ASP A 103 6.80 5.94 11.73
CA ASP A 103 5.86 4.84 11.61
C ASP A 103 5.45 4.51 10.16
N HIS A 104 6.12 5.09 9.16
CA HIS A 104 5.96 4.73 7.74
C HIS A 104 7.24 4.19 7.09
N PHE A 105 8.43 4.50 7.61
CA PHE A 105 9.70 4.04 6.99
C PHE A 105 10.66 3.29 7.91
N SER A 106 10.48 3.35 9.25
CA SER A 106 11.46 2.82 10.21
C SER A 106 11.78 1.32 10.07
N GLY A 107 10.93 0.56 9.39
CA GLY A 107 11.14 -0.86 9.11
C GLY A 107 11.97 -1.13 7.87
N ILE A 108 12.11 -0.18 6.95
CA ILE A 108 12.70 -0.38 5.63
C ILE A 108 14.18 -0.78 5.71
N GLU A 109 14.96 -0.13 6.56
CA GLU A 109 16.39 -0.48 6.76
C GLU A 109 16.54 -1.94 7.20
N SER A 110 15.73 -2.38 8.18
CA SER A 110 15.73 -3.77 8.65
C SER A 110 15.38 -4.77 7.54
N LEU A 111 14.47 -4.40 6.62
CA LEU A 111 14.11 -5.22 5.48
C LEU A 111 15.25 -5.34 4.45
N LEU A 112 15.91 -4.22 4.16
CA LEU A 112 17.05 -4.18 3.25
C LEU A 112 18.23 -4.98 3.83
N GLU A 113 18.52 -4.83 5.11
CA GLU A 113 19.54 -5.62 5.79
C GLU A 113 19.25 -7.12 5.78
N HIS A 114 18.01 -7.50 6.09
CA HIS A 114 17.60 -8.90 6.09
C HIS A 114 17.76 -9.51 4.69
N SER A 115 17.34 -8.78 3.66
CA SER A 115 17.53 -9.19 2.26
C SER A 115 19.01 -9.39 1.91
N LYS A 116 19.89 -8.45 2.34
CA LYS A 116 21.34 -8.56 2.15
C LYS A 116 21.93 -9.78 2.87
N LYS A 117 21.53 -10.02 4.13
CA LYS A 117 22.04 -11.12 4.98
C LYS A 117 21.68 -12.50 4.42
N ASN A 118 20.48 -12.64 3.85
CA ASN A 118 20.02 -13.92 3.29
C ASN A 118 20.47 -14.17 1.85
N GLY A 119 21.45 -13.42 1.36
CA GLY A 119 22.01 -13.64 0.03
C GLY A 119 21.01 -13.37 -1.09
N ILE A 120 19.93 -12.61 -0.82
CA ILE A 120 19.08 -12.00 -1.84
C ILE A 120 19.93 -10.94 -2.53
N LYS A 121 20.80 -11.41 -3.43
CA LYS A 121 21.86 -10.63 -4.09
C LYS A 121 21.36 -9.50 -5.00
N SER A 122 20.07 -9.19 -4.99
CA SER A 122 19.53 -8.13 -5.83
C SER A 122 19.85 -6.76 -5.22
N LYS A 123 20.34 -5.87 -6.10
CA LYS A 123 20.25 -4.40 -6.09
C LYS A 123 19.19 -3.87 -5.10
N ILE A 124 19.48 -2.77 -4.40
CA ILE A 124 18.44 -2.06 -3.62
C ILE A 124 17.19 -1.92 -4.52
N PRO A 125 15.98 -2.20 -4.00
CA PRO A 125 14.74 -2.01 -4.77
C PRO A 125 14.64 -0.56 -5.24
N GLU A 126 13.88 -0.31 -6.31
CA GLU A 126 13.51 1.08 -6.62
C GLU A 126 12.76 1.65 -5.40
N ILE A 127 13.02 2.90 -5.01
CA ILE A 127 12.37 3.56 -3.87
C ILE A 127 11.65 4.80 -4.38
N TRP A 128 10.34 4.84 -4.21
CA TRP A 128 9.49 5.98 -4.54
C TRP A 128 9.18 6.76 -3.28
N ILE A 129 9.50 8.06 -3.31
CA ILE A 129 9.20 8.97 -2.21
C ILE A 129 8.62 10.28 -2.73
N THR A 130 7.88 10.96 -1.88
CA THR A 130 7.51 12.37 -2.08
C THR A 130 8.75 13.25 -2.13
N GLU A 131 8.72 14.33 -2.92
CA GLU A 131 9.81 15.34 -2.98
C GLU A 131 9.97 16.13 -1.67
N TYR A 132 9.16 15.86 -0.66
CA TYR A 132 9.20 16.53 0.63
C TYR A 132 10.33 16.00 1.52
N ILE A 133 11.46 16.70 1.51
CA ILE A 133 12.64 16.43 2.34
C ILE A 133 12.88 17.66 3.21
N THR A 134 12.47 17.66 4.49
CA THR A 134 12.69 18.83 5.37
C THR A 134 13.83 18.60 6.37
N ASP A 135 14.33 19.69 6.95
CA ASP A 135 15.34 19.68 8.03
C ASP A 135 14.89 18.88 9.28
N SER A 136 13.60 18.56 9.36
CA SER A 136 12.99 17.81 10.46
C SER A 136 12.81 16.31 10.19
N ILE A 137 13.36 15.79 9.09
CA ILE A 137 13.42 14.34 8.87
C ILE A 137 14.44 13.71 9.82
N SER A 138 14.17 12.47 10.23
CA SER A 138 15.14 11.72 11.03
C SER A 138 16.42 11.45 10.23
N GLY A 139 17.55 11.33 10.93
CA GLY A 139 18.81 10.91 10.31
C GLY A 139 18.71 9.54 9.62
N GLU A 140 17.90 8.63 10.16
CA GLU A 140 17.67 7.29 9.58
C GLU A 140 16.99 7.37 8.20
N TYR A 141 15.93 8.18 8.07
CA TYR A 141 15.27 8.42 6.78
C TYR A 141 16.26 8.96 5.76
N TYR A 142 17.10 9.88 6.20
CA TYR A 142 18.06 10.56 5.36
C TYR A 142 19.19 9.64 4.85
N GLU A 143 19.76 8.78 5.70
CA GLU A 143 20.76 7.80 5.25
C GLU A 143 20.15 6.80 4.25
N LEU A 144 18.89 6.38 4.45
CA LEU A 144 18.16 5.56 3.47
C LEU A 144 18.10 6.24 2.09
N LEU A 145 17.84 7.55 2.04
CA LEU A 145 17.79 8.29 0.77
C LEU A 145 19.18 8.40 0.12
N ILE A 146 20.24 8.60 0.92
CA ILE A 146 21.61 8.63 0.39
C ILE A 146 21.96 7.29 -0.24
N ASP A 147 21.71 6.18 0.45
CA ASP A 147 22.04 4.84 -0.03
C ASP A 147 21.25 4.51 -1.31
N ALA A 148 19.95 4.82 -1.32
CA ALA A 148 19.10 4.62 -2.50
C ALA A 148 19.56 5.46 -3.71
N GLN A 149 19.96 6.71 -3.48
CA GLN A 149 20.42 7.61 -4.54
C GLN A 149 21.82 7.21 -5.05
N ALA A 150 22.72 6.76 -4.17
CA ALA A 150 24.03 6.26 -4.55
C ALA A 150 23.94 5.02 -5.47
N GLU A 151 22.90 4.21 -5.32
CA GLU A 151 22.59 3.07 -6.19
C GLU A 151 21.67 3.42 -7.38
N ASN A 152 21.35 4.71 -7.59
CA ASN A 152 20.43 5.19 -8.64
C ASN A 152 19.08 4.45 -8.59
N GLN A 153 18.55 4.24 -7.39
CA GLN A 153 17.27 3.59 -7.12
C GLN A 153 16.18 4.55 -6.63
N LEU A 154 16.55 5.77 -6.27
CA LEU A 154 15.60 6.76 -5.76
C LEU A 154 14.81 7.40 -6.91
N LYS A 155 13.49 7.46 -6.77
CA LYS A 155 12.57 8.13 -7.69
C LYS A 155 11.60 9.01 -6.93
N PHE A 156 11.33 10.17 -7.52
CA PHE A 156 10.33 11.13 -7.06
C PHE A 156 9.16 11.11 -8.05
N PRO A 157 8.22 10.16 -7.92
CA PRO A 157 7.16 10.02 -8.91
C PRO A 157 6.27 11.27 -8.90
N GLN A 158 5.77 11.70 -10.04
CA GLN A 158 4.87 12.84 -10.22
C GLN A 158 3.40 12.41 -10.16
N PHE A 159 2.48 13.38 -10.08
CA PHE A 159 1.06 13.09 -10.29
C PHE A 159 0.85 12.39 -11.63
N ASN A 160 -0.02 11.37 -11.66
CA ASN A 160 -0.27 10.48 -12.79
C ASN A 160 0.92 9.62 -13.25
N ASP A 161 2.09 9.67 -12.60
CA ASP A 161 3.09 8.63 -12.79
C ASP A 161 2.49 7.28 -12.40
N LYS A 162 2.78 6.27 -13.20
CA LYS A 162 2.30 4.91 -12.95
C LYS A 162 3.32 3.86 -13.33
N ILE A 163 3.19 2.70 -12.71
CA ILE A 163 3.76 1.44 -13.20
C ILE A 163 2.62 0.55 -13.69
N THR A 164 2.90 -0.19 -14.76
CA THR A 164 2.04 -1.25 -15.24
C THR A 164 2.71 -2.58 -14.91
N ILE A 165 1.95 -3.53 -14.40
CA ILE A 165 2.40 -4.89 -14.10
C ILE A 165 1.44 -5.82 -14.79
N GLU A 166 1.95 -6.62 -15.72
CA GLU A 166 1.11 -7.51 -16.51
C GLU A 166 1.71 -8.90 -16.65
N ASN A 167 0.82 -9.88 -16.81
CA ASN A 167 1.14 -11.21 -17.29
C ASN A 167 0.26 -11.51 -18.51
N ASN A 168 0.04 -12.77 -18.87
CA ASN A 168 -0.84 -13.10 -20.01
C ASN A 168 -2.34 -12.91 -19.71
N GLU A 169 -2.73 -12.93 -18.44
CA GLU A 169 -4.12 -12.97 -17.99
C GLU A 169 -4.58 -11.65 -17.37
N SER A 170 -3.72 -10.93 -16.66
CA SER A 170 -4.08 -9.74 -15.88
C SER A 170 -3.14 -8.58 -16.10
N ILE A 171 -3.70 -7.39 -15.94
CA ILE A 171 -2.99 -6.11 -15.91
C ILE A 171 -3.33 -5.39 -14.60
N THR A 172 -2.29 -4.89 -13.97
CA THR A 172 -2.36 -4.04 -12.79
C THR A 172 -1.73 -2.70 -13.11
N GLU A 173 -2.40 -1.62 -12.77
CA GLU A 173 -1.80 -0.28 -12.77
C GLU A 173 -1.69 0.21 -11.34
N LEU A 174 -0.51 0.70 -10.97
CA LEU A 174 -0.30 1.40 -9.71
C LEU A 174 0.09 2.84 -10.03
N ARG A 175 -0.83 3.77 -9.76
CA ARG A 175 -0.80 5.18 -10.16
C ARG A 175 -0.65 6.08 -8.95
N VAL A 176 0.14 7.14 -9.08
CA VAL A 176 0.20 8.23 -8.11
C VAL A 176 -0.93 9.21 -8.40
N ILE A 177 -1.83 9.39 -7.44
CA ILE A 177 -2.95 10.34 -7.52
C ILE A 177 -2.78 11.53 -6.58
N GLY A 178 -1.69 11.58 -5.81
CA GLY A 178 -1.37 12.70 -4.93
C GLY A 178 0.07 12.59 -4.41
N PRO A 179 0.72 13.70 -4.04
CA PRO A 179 0.23 15.07 -4.13
C PRO A 179 0.24 15.63 -5.57
N ASN A 180 -0.69 16.52 -5.91
CA ASN A 180 -0.77 17.17 -7.22
C ASN A 180 0.40 18.14 -7.48
N ASN A 181 0.49 18.69 -8.70
CA ASN A 181 1.60 19.58 -9.08
C ASN A 181 1.62 20.90 -8.28
N ASP A 182 0.46 21.41 -7.87
CA ASP A 182 0.34 22.66 -7.10
C ASP A 182 0.97 22.56 -5.71
N LEU A 183 0.95 21.35 -5.12
CA LEU A 183 1.66 21.07 -3.87
C LEU A 183 3.18 21.12 -4.05
N ARG A 184 3.72 20.65 -5.19
CA ARG A 184 5.18 20.50 -5.38
C ARG A 184 5.93 21.79 -5.61
N GLY A 185 5.32 22.79 -6.24
CA GLY A 185 5.93 24.11 -6.44
C GLY A 185 6.41 24.76 -5.14
N ASN A 186 5.85 24.34 -4.00
CA ASN A 186 6.12 24.87 -2.67
C ASN A 186 7.02 23.98 -1.78
N PHE A 187 7.39 22.76 -2.21
CA PHE A 187 8.05 21.77 -1.33
C PHE A 187 9.54 21.55 -1.56
N ARG A 188 10.19 22.36 -2.40
CA ARG A 188 11.64 22.23 -2.60
C ARG A 188 12.39 22.83 -1.43
N VAL A 189 12.96 21.97 -0.61
CA VAL A 189 13.82 22.40 0.49
C VAL A 189 15.17 22.81 -0.06
N LYS A 190 15.61 23.98 0.41
CA LYS A 190 16.90 24.55 0.10
C LYS A 190 17.96 23.79 0.89
N LEU A 191 18.47 22.71 0.31
CA LEU A 191 19.70 22.10 0.76
C LEU A 191 20.82 23.11 0.48
N SER A 192 21.48 23.57 1.54
CA SER A 192 22.60 24.49 1.40
C SER A 192 23.87 23.72 0.98
N GLU A 193 24.80 24.35 0.28
CA GLU A 193 26.11 23.75 -0.03
C GLU A 193 26.89 23.28 1.21
N GLY A 194 26.51 23.78 2.41
CA GLY A 194 27.04 23.36 3.70
C GLY A 194 26.50 22.03 4.21
N ASP A 195 25.34 21.58 3.71
CA ASP A 195 24.70 20.36 4.19
C ASP A 195 25.45 19.14 3.69
N LYS A 196 25.71 18.20 4.61
CA LYS A 196 26.44 16.95 4.31
C LYS A 196 25.77 16.18 3.15
N PHE A 197 24.47 16.36 2.93
CA PHE A 197 23.70 15.73 1.85
C PHE A 197 24.12 16.26 0.50
N TYR A 198 24.13 17.59 0.37
CA TYR A 198 24.37 18.27 -0.89
C TYR A 198 25.73 17.87 -1.44
N LYS A 199 26.74 17.80 -0.55
CA LYS A 199 28.09 17.34 -0.88
C LYS A 199 28.18 15.86 -1.27
N LYS A 200 27.39 14.98 -0.65
CA LYS A 200 27.46 13.51 -0.86
C LYS A 200 26.61 13.04 -2.03
N VAL A 201 25.50 13.73 -2.31
CA VAL A 201 24.48 13.31 -3.27
C VAL A 201 24.58 14.04 -4.62
N GLY A 202 25.27 15.18 -4.66
CA GLY A 202 25.60 15.85 -5.92
C GLY A 202 24.38 16.45 -6.64
N PHE A 203 23.37 16.90 -5.89
CA PHE A 203 22.32 17.72 -6.48
C PHE A 203 22.95 19.02 -7.00
N SER A 204 23.08 19.15 -8.32
CA SER A 204 23.82 20.25 -8.96
C SER A 204 22.99 21.53 -9.19
N LYS A 205 21.80 21.62 -8.60
CA LYS A 205 20.87 22.72 -8.83
C LYS A 205 20.43 23.34 -7.51
N GLU A 206 20.76 24.62 -7.32
CA GLU A 206 20.03 25.47 -6.38
C GLU A 206 18.54 25.41 -6.76
N LEU A 207 17.74 24.79 -5.88
CA LEU A 207 16.30 24.82 -5.98
C LEU A 207 15.82 26.02 -5.17
N THR A 208 15.64 27.14 -5.85
CA THR A 208 15.00 28.34 -5.30
C THR A 208 13.50 28.28 -5.61
N THR A 209 12.67 28.22 -4.57
CA THR A 209 11.23 28.45 -4.68
C THR A 209 10.74 29.23 -3.47
N ASP A 210 9.89 30.23 -3.73
CA ASP A 210 9.17 30.97 -2.71
C ASP A 210 8.08 30.07 -2.10
N PHE A 211 8.16 29.82 -0.79
CA PHE A 211 7.21 28.98 -0.08
C PHE A 211 5.87 29.71 0.08
N TYR A 212 4.84 29.34 -0.68
CA TYR A 212 3.47 29.62 -0.27
C TYR A 212 3.06 28.61 0.81
N SER A 213 2.94 29.15 2.03
CA SER A 213 2.22 28.76 3.27
C SER A 213 1.30 27.53 3.32
N ILE A 214 1.53 26.45 2.59
CA ILE A 214 0.92 25.16 2.91
C ILE A 214 1.62 24.71 4.17
N ASP A 215 0.91 24.90 5.28
CA ASP A 215 1.24 24.56 6.66
C ASP A 215 2.58 23.82 6.77
N LYS A 216 3.66 24.60 6.94
CA LYS A 216 5.07 24.20 6.78
C LYS A 216 5.45 22.98 7.64
N TYR A 217 4.54 22.55 8.50
CA TYR A 217 4.71 21.54 9.53
C TYR A 217 3.89 20.27 9.32
N ASN A 218 2.91 20.24 8.41
CA ASN A 218 2.04 19.07 8.29
C ASN A 218 2.52 18.09 7.21
N LYS A 219 3.45 17.21 7.59
CA LYS A 219 4.07 16.21 6.72
C LYS A 219 3.06 15.19 6.19
N ASN A 220 1.94 14.98 6.88
CA ASN A 220 0.89 14.04 6.47
C ASN A 220 0.30 14.40 5.11
N ASN A 221 0.10 15.70 4.86
CA ASN A 221 -0.44 16.21 3.59
C ASN A 221 0.55 16.16 2.42
N THR A 222 1.75 15.60 2.66
CA THR A 222 2.75 15.33 1.62
C THR A 222 2.74 13.88 1.16
N SER A 223 1.82 13.07 1.72
CA SER A 223 1.69 11.65 1.42
C SER A 223 1.56 11.37 -0.07
N LEU A 224 2.41 10.47 -0.58
CA LEU A 224 2.18 9.83 -1.87
C LEU A 224 0.92 8.98 -1.77
N VAL A 225 -0.12 9.39 -2.50
CA VAL A 225 -1.39 8.67 -2.56
C VAL A 225 -1.35 7.73 -3.75
N MET A 226 -1.46 6.43 -3.46
CA MET A 226 -1.39 5.38 -4.47
C MET A 226 -2.78 4.85 -4.78
N GLN A 227 -3.11 4.75 -6.07
CA GLN A 227 -4.27 4.06 -6.58
C GLN A 227 -3.84 2.81 -7.32
N LEU A 228 -4.37 1.66 -6.92
CA LEU A 228 -4.18 0.39 -7.59
C LEU A 228 -5.44 0.03 -8.38
N SER A 229 -5.27 -0.32 -9.65
CA SER A 229 -6.29 -0.89 -10.53
C SER A 229 -5.88 -2.29 -10.95
N PHE A 230 -6.77 -3.27 -10.84
CA PHE A 230 -6.50 -4.65 -11.23
C PHE A 230 -7.62 -5.22 -12.09
N SER A 231 -7.26 -5.69 -13.29
CA SER A 231 -8.21 -6.21 -14.29
C SER A 231 -7.62 -7.31 -15.16
N ARG A 232 -8.44 -7.92 -16.00
CA ARG A 232 -8.01 -8.94 -16.96
C ARG A 232 -7.51 -8.28 -18.26
N ASN A 233 -6.45 -8.81 -18.88
CA ASN A 233 -5.90 -8.27 -20.13
C ASN A 233 -6.94 -8.17 -21.26
N ASN A 234 -7.78 -9.19 -21.41
CA ASN A 234 -8.79 -9.25 -22.46
C ASN A 234 -9.92 -8.22 -22.30
N ASP A 235 -10.00 -7.53 -21.16
CA ASP A 235 -10.98 -6.47 -20.96
C ASP A 235 -10.52 -5.14 -21.61
N GLN A 236 -9.22 -4.96 -21.90
CA GLN A 236 -8.72 -3.73 -22.54
C GLN A 236 -8.86 -3.69 -24.07
N THR A 237 -8.91 -4.85 -24.75
CA THR A 237 -8.98 -4.92 -26.22
C THR A 237 -10.38 -4.65 -26.78
N ASN A 238 -11.42 -4.63 -25.93
CA ASN A 238 -12.80 -4.33 -26.31
C ASN A 238 -13.22 -2.88 -25.98
N LYS A 239 -12.35 -1.89 -26.23
CA LYS A 239 -12.65 -0.46 -26.03
C LYS A 239 -13.86 0.04 -26.85
N ASN A 240 -14.33 -0.70 -27.86
CA ASN A 240 -15.42 -0.31 -28.77
C ASN A 240 -16.83 -0.78 -28.37
N LYS A 241 -17.05 -1.32 -27.15
CA LYS A 241 -18.40 -1.60 -26.65
C LYS A 241 -18.76 -0.64 -25.51
N GLU A 242 -19.46 0.43 -25.84
CA GLU A 242 -19.83 1.52 -24.93
C GLU A 242 -20.78 1.12 -23.78
N ASN A 243 -21.39 -0.07 -23.79
CA ASN A 243 -22.48 -0.40 -22.84
C ASN A 243 -22.19 -1.53 -21.84
N GLY A 244 -20.95 -1.73 -21.38
CA GLY A 244 -20.70 -2.73 -20.33
C GLY A 244 -19.27 -2.99 -19.91
N LYS A 245 -18.38 -1.99 -19.99
CA LYS A 245 -16.98 -2.15 -19.57
C LYS A 245 -16.92 -2.71 -18.15
N LYS A 246 -16.16 -3.80 -17.98
CA LYS A 246 -15.87 -4.36 -16.66
C LYS A 246 -15.20 -3.29 -15.83
N LYS A 247 -15.68 -3.07 -14.61
CA LYS A 247 -14.95 -2.20 -13.69
C LYS A 247 -13.78 -2.98 -13.12
N PRO A 248 -12.55 -2.44 -13.16
CA PRO A 248 -11.42 -3.04 -12.47
C PRO A 248 -11.68 -3.11 -10.97
N PHE A 249 -10.97 -3.99 -10.27
CA PHE A 249 -10.83 -3.83 -8.83
C PHE A 249 -9.97 -2.60 -8.55
N MET A 250 -10.42 -1.75 -7.63
CA MET A 250 -9.74 -0.51 -7.27
C MET A 250 -9.38 -0.50 -5.78
N ALA A 251 -8.14 -0.12 -5.47
CA ALA A 251 -7.71 0.14 -4.09
C ALA A 251 -7.00 1.50 -3.96
N ILE A 252 -7.16 2.16 -2.81
CA ILE A 252 -6.55 3.45 -2.50
C ILE A 252 -5.74 3.35 -1.21
N PHE A 253 -4.49 3.81 -1.26
CA PHE A 253 -3.55 3.85 -0.15
C PHE A 253 -3.05 5.29 0.04
N PRO A 254 -3.66 6.06 0.96
CA PRO A 254 -3.38 7.49 1.10
C PRO A 254 -2.25 7.84 2.07
N GLY A 255 -1.65 6.84 2.75
CA GLY A 255 -0.81 7.09 3.92
C GLY A 255 -1.58 7.88 4.97
N ASP A 256 -1.04 9.02 5.36
CA ASP A 256 -1.61 9.87 6.39
C ASP A 256 -2.31 11.11 5.85
N LEU A 257 -2.60 11.18 4.55
CA LEU A 257 -3.24 12.35 3.95
C LEU A 257 -4.46 12.87 4.76
N GLU A 258 -4.42 14.15 5.12
CA GLU A 258 -5.48 14.81 5.86
C GLU A 258 -6.34 15.69 4.95
N GLU A 259 -7.34 16.34 5.53
CA GLU A 259 -8.39 17.09 4.85
C GLU A 259 -7.82 18.14 3.89
N THR A 260 -6.79 18.87 4.32
CA THR A 260 -6.16 19.88 3.46
C THR A 260 -5.35 19.27 2.32
N GLY A 261 -4.90 18.02 2.45
CA GLY A 261 -4.28 17.24 1.39
C GLY A 261 -5.32 16.67 0.42
N TRP A 262 -6.40 16.08 0.95
CA TRP A 262 -7.54 15.58 0.16
C TRP A 262 -8.16 16.68 -0.70
N GLY A 263 -8.36 17.88 -0.14
CA GLY A 263 -8.90 19.03 -0.88
C GLY A 263 -8.03 19.52 -2.04
N LYS A 264 -6.81 18.98 -2.19
CA LYS A 264 -5.89 19.29 -3.29
C LYS A 264 -5.72 18.13 -4.26
N ILE A 265 -6.31 16.98 -4.00
CA ILE A 265 -6.42 15.94 -5.03
C ILE A 265 -7.63 16.30 -5.88
N GLU A 266 -7.44 16.39 -7.18
CA GLU A 266 -8.53 16.74 -8.10
C GLU A 266 -9.62 15.66 -8.05
N ASN A 267 -10.83 16.04 -7.65
CA ASN A 267 -11.95 15.12 -7.47
C ASN A 267 -12.32 14.35 -8.75
N GLU A 268 -12.05 14.92 -9.93
CA GLU A 268 -12.32 14.27 -11.23
C GLU A 268 -11.42 13.05 -11.48
N GLU A 269 -10.32 12.91 -10.73
CA GLU A 269 -9.30 11.86 -10.94
C GLU A 269 -9.44 10.69 -9.96
N ILE A 270 -10.24 10.86 -8.90
CA ILE A 270 -10.54 9.82 -7.92
C ILE A 270 -11.80 9.07 -8.36
N GLU A 271 -11.59 7.86 -8.87
CA GLU A 271 -12.69 6.90 -9.05
C GLU A 271 -13.03 6.22 -7.72
N GLY A 272 -14.30 5.84 -7.55
CA GLY A 272 -14.72 5.02 -6.42
C GLY A 272 -13.89 3.73 -6.33
N CYS A 273 -13.67 3.24 -5.11
CA CYS A 273 -12.78 2.12 -4.83
C CYS A 273 -13.51 0.93 -4.20
N ASN A 274 -12.91 -0.26 -4.35
CA ASN A 274 -13.36 -1.45 -3.63
C ASN A 274 -12.68 -1.54 -2.26
N LEU A 275 -11.40 -1.18 -2.17
CA LEU A 275 -10.64 -1.22 -0.92
C LEU A 275 -10.02 0.14 -0.61
N TYR A 276 -10.26 0.64 0.60
CA TYR A 276 -9.67 1.88 1.09
C TYR A 276 -8.86 1.62 2.37
N LYS A 277 -7.58 1.97 2.38
CA LYS A 277 -6.85 2.12 3.65
C LYS A 277 -7.28 3.45 4.25
N VAL A 278 -7.90 3.39 5.43
CA VAL A 278 -8.30 4.56 6.21
C VAL A 278 -7.08 5.45 6.41
N SER A 279 -7.21 6.72 6.04
CA SER A 279 -6.07 7.63 6.09
C SER A 279 -5.73 8.00 7.54
N HIS A 280 -4.43 8.19 7.79
CA HIS A 280 -3.89 8.64 9.08
C HIS A 280 -4.45 7.85 10.25
N HIS A 281 -4.50 6.52 10.11
CA HIS A 281 -4.93 5.63 11.17
C HIS A 281 -6.34 5.92 11.73
N GLY A 282 -7.18 6.62 10.95
CA GLY A 282 -8.54 7.05 11.35
C GLY A 282 -8.63 8.39 12.08
N SER A 283 -7.58 9.22 12.06
CA SER A 283 -7.62 10.59 12.59
C SER A 283 -8.80 11.39 12.02
N VAL A 284 -9.33 12.31 12.82
CA VAL A 284 -10.57 13.06 12.53
C VAL A 284 -10.55 13.85 11.24
N ASN A 285 -9.42 14.46 10.95
CA ASN A 285 -9.22 15.26 9.76
C ASN A 285 -8.77 14.42 8.56
N ALA A 286 -8.68 13.10 8.67
CA ALA A 286 -8.08 12.27 7.63
C ALA A 286 -9.07 11.63 6.66
N ASN A 287 -10.36 11.61 7.02
CA ASN A 287 -11.40 10.97 6.24
C ASN A 287 -12.60 11.91 6.04
N PRO A 288 -12.42 13.04 5.32
CA PRO A 288 -13.50 14.00 5.08
C PRO A 288 -14.69 13.33 4.40
N LYS A 289 -15.91 13.71 4.80
CA LYS A 289 -17.13 13.09 4.29
C LYS A 289 -17.23 13.15 2.76
N ASP A 290 -16.90 14.29 2.15
CA ASP A 290 -16.97 14.46 0.70
C ASP A 290 -16.02 13.50 -0.03
N THR A 291 -14.82 13.28 0.52
CA THR A 291 -13.87 12.29 0.00
C THR A 291 -14.43 10.87 0.10
N ILE A 292 -14.99 10.49 1.24
CA ILE A 292 -15.57 9.16 1.43
C ILE A 292 -16.80 8.95 0.53
N ASP A 293 -17.61 9.99 0.31
CA ASP A 293 -18.77 9.96 -0.58
C ASP A 293 -18.39 9.81 -2.06
N ILE A 294 -17.19 10.24 -2.45
CA ILE A 294 -16.58 10.00 -3.78
C ILE A 294 -16.02 8.57 -3.84
N LEU A 295 -15.24 8.16 -2.84
CA LEU A 295 -14.57 6.87 -2.80
C LEU A 295 -15.55 5.70 -2.72
N ARG A 296 -16.62 5.82 -1.93
CA ARG A 296 -17.64 4.78 -1.69
C ARG A 296 -17.04 3.37 -1.50
N PRO A 297 -16.08 3.22 -0.56
CA PRO A 297 -15.34 1.98 -0.43
C PRO A 297 -16.25 0.81 -0.08
N GLU A 298 -16.06 -0.35 -0.72
CA GLU A 298 -16.75 -1.58 -0.31
C GLU A 298 -16.14 -2.16 0.98
N TYR A 299 -14.82 -2.12 1.06
CA TYR A 299 -14.02 -2.56 2.19
C TYR A 299 -13.13 -1.40 2.64
N SER A 300 -13.05 -1.18 3.95
CA SER A 300 -12.12 -0.22 4.53
C SER A 300 -11.24 -0.90 5.56
N ILE A 301 -9.98 -0.47 5.69
CA ILE A 301 -9.06 -1.01 6.68
C ILE A 301 -8.30 0.09 7.41
N LYS A 302 -8.37 0.03 8.73
CA LYS A 302 -7.71 0.92 9.67
C LYS A 302 -6.48 0.23 10.26
N THR A 303 -5.33 0.89 10.14
CA THR A 303 -4.02 0.45 10.64
C THR A 303 -3.70 1.13 11.97
N ASN A 304 -4.46 0.85 13.05
CA ASN A 304 -4.21 1.49 14.34
C ASN A 304 -4.56 0.58 15.52
N ASN A 305 -3.81 0.72 16.61
CA ASN A 305 -4.21 0.23 17.90
C ASN A 305 -5.11 1.26 18.61
N LEU A 306 -6.42 1.00 18.65
CA LEU A 306 -7.41 1.78 19.40
C LEU A 306 -7.07 1.95 20.89
N SER A 307 -6.19 1.12 21.47
CA SER A 307 -5.91 1.12 22.91
C SER A 307 -4.91 2.18 23.38
N VAL A 308 -4.22 2.88 22.48
CA VAL A 308 -3.42 4.04 22.90
C VAL A 308 -4.42 5.11 23.30
N LYS A 309 -4.76 5.13 24.59
CA LYS A 309 -5.60 6.15 25.23
C LYS A 309 -5.19 7.51 24.69
N TYR A 310 -5.95 8.01 23.72
CA TYR A 310 -6.03 9.41 23.44
C TYR A 310 -6.62 10.01 24.72
N LYS A 311 -5.74 10.38 25.66
CA LYS A 311 -6.14 10.87 26.98
C LYS A 311 -6.86 12.23 26.90
N ASN A 312 -6.97 12.79 25.71
CA ASN A 312 -7.76 13.97 25.42
C ASN A 312 -9.07 13.52 24.77
N ILE A 313 -10.17 13.78 25.46
CA ILE A 313 -11.56 13.44 25.08
C ILE A 313 -11.93 13.94 23.67
N ASP A 314 -11.23 14.96 23.15
CA ASP A 314 -11.44 15.52 21.82
C ASP A 314 -11.06 14.56 20.67
N GLU A 315 -10.17 13.58 20.92
CA GLU A 315 -9.69 12.62 19.92
C GLU A 315 -10.55 11.35 19.83
N GLU A 316 -11.34 11.03 20.86
CA GLU A 316 -12.21 9.85 20.89
C GLU A 316 -13.44 10.05 19.99
N GLY A 317 -14.15 11.17 20.12
CA GLY A 317 -15.23 11.56 19.18
C GLY A 317 -14.74 11.78 17.74
N SER A 318 -13.43 11.94 17.59
CA SER A 318 -12.70 12.17 16.35
C SER A 318 -12.57 10.90 15.50
N ILE A 319 -12.31 9.75 16.14
CA ILE A 319 -12.26 8.43 15.49
C ILE A 319 -13.66 7.95 15.12
N GLU A 320 -14.62 8.17 16.02
CA GLU A 320 -16.03 7.87 15.78
C GLU A 320 -16.54 8.58 14.53
N THR A 321 -16.14 9.83 14.31
CA THR A 321 -16.52 10.60 13.13
C THR A 321 -15.98 9.99 11.83
N SER A 322 -14.71 9.60 11.79
CA SER A 322 -14.10 8.95 10.62
C SER A 322 -14.77 7.61 10.27
N ILE A 323 -15.04 6.79 11.29
CA ILE A 323 -15.70 5.49 11.12
C ILE A 323 -17.16 5.69 10.67
N LYS A 324 -17.87 6.63 11.30
CA LYS A 324 -19.24 6.98 10.95
C LYS A 324 -19.36 7.43 9.49
N ASN A 325 -18.41 8.22 8.98
CA ASN A 325 -18.39 8.60 7.57
C ASN A 325 -18.32 7.37 6.64
N LEU A 326 -17.54 6.35 7.00
CA LEU A 326 -17.45 5.09 6.23
C LEU A 326 -18.74 4.25 6.34
N GLU A 327 -19.38 4.24 7.51
CA GLU A 327 -20.64 3.55 7.71
C GLU A 327 -21.77 4.20 6.91
N ASP A 328 -21.84 5.53 6.93
CA ASP A 328 -22.82 6.33 6.18
C ASP A 328 -22.62 6.17 4.65
N SER A 329 -21.42 5.81 4.19
CA SER A 329 -21.11 5.62 2.76
C SER A 329 -21.50 4.24 2.21
N ASN A 330 -22.27 3.43 2.96
CA ASN A 330 -22.57 2.02 2.65
C ASN A 330 -21.30 1.14 2.54
N CYS A 331 -20.23 1.44 3.27
CA CYS A 331 -19.09 0.53 3.35
C CYS A 331 -19.57 -0.81 3.95
N LYS A 332 -19.30 -1.92 3.24
CA LYS A 332 -19.85 -3.23 3.65
C LYS A 332 -19.17 -3.72 4.91
N GLU A 333 -17.85 -3.57 4.97
CA GLU A 333 -17.03 -4.10 6.06
C GLU A 333 -15.87 -3.16 6.36
N VAL A 334 -15.70 -2.83 7.63
CA VAL A 334 -14.56 -2.06 8.13
C VAL A 334 -13.69 -2.99 8.96
N TYR A 335 -12.42 -3.05 8.62
CA TYR A 335 -11.40 -3.87 9.27
C TYR A 335 -10.53 -2.98 10.17
N SER A 336 -10.31 -3.37 11.41
CA SER A 336 -9.34 -2.71 12.29
C SER A 336 -8.25 -3.68 12.68
N ILE A 337 -6.98 -3.31 12.47
CA ILE A 337 -5.81 -4.10 12.88
C ILE A 337 -4.95 -3.31 13.86
N GLY A 338 -4.62 -3.92 14.99
CA GLY A 338 -3.70 -3.31 15.96
C GLY A 338 -4.12 -3.41 17.42
N SER A 339 -5.34 -3.83 17.73
CA SER A 339 -5.89 -3.81 19.09
C SER A 339 -5.05 -4.59 20.11
N GLU A 340 -4.84 -4.00 21.30
CA GLU A 340 -4.32 -4.68 22.49
C GLU A 340 -5.28 -5.74 23.05
N LYS A 341 -4.82 -6.45 24.09
CA LYS A 341 -5.34 -7.73 24.57
C LYS A 341 -6.86 -7.75 24.76
N GLU A 342 -7.43 -8.93 24.55
CA GLU A 342 -8.83 -9.32 24.75
C GLU A 342 -9.44 -8.89 26.11
N GLU A 343 -8.61 -8.63 27.14
CA GLU A 343 -9.05 -8.18 28.47
C GLU A 343 -9.46 -6.70 28.53
N ASP A 344 -8.81 -5.81 27.77
CA ASP A 344 -9.17 -4.38 27.74
C ASP A 344 -10.49 -4.17 26.99
N ILE A 345 -10.83 -5.11 26.11
CA ILE A 345 -12.00 -5.07 25.23
C ILE A 345 -13.27 -5.60 25.89
N LYS A 346 -13.19 -6.55 26.83
CA LYS A 346 -14.39 -6.97 27.59
C LYS A 346 -15.08 -5.81 28.32
N ASN A 347 -14.33 -4.73 28.58
CA ASN A 347 -14.87 -3.49 29.13
C ASN A 347 -15.44 -2.57 28.04
N GLN A 348 -14.88 -2.59 26.82
CA GLN A 348 -15.34 -1.79 25.66
C GLN A 348 -16.50 -2.44 24.87
N GLU A 349 -16.59 -3.77 24.79
CA GLU A 349 -17.67 -4.52 24.13
C GLU A 349 -19.05 -4.20 24.72
N LYS A 350 -19.11 -3.87 26.02
CA LYS A 350 -20.36 -3.42 26.65
C LYS A 350 -20.81 -2.03 26.21
N GLU A 351 -19.89 -1.20 25.71
CA GLU A 351 -20.19 0.14 25.20
C GLU A 351 -20.32 0.14 23.66
N SER A 352 -19.70 -0.82 22.95
CA SER A 352 -19.72 -0.90 21.48
C SER A 352 -20.84 -1.76 20.88
N GLU A 353 -21.57 -2.56 21.67
CA GLU A 353 -22.72 -3.34 21.18
C GLU A 353 -23.82 -2.47 20.52
N GLU A 354 -23.88 -1.18 20.84
CA GLU A 354 -24.75 -0.20 20.16
C GLU A 354 -24.07 0.55 19.00
N ALA A 355 -22.74 0.59 18.92
CA ALA A 355 -22.02 1.55 18.07
C ALA A 355 -21.74 1.08 16.63
N SER A 356 -21.63 -0.21 16.31
CA SER A 356 -21.51 -0.62 14.89
C SER A 356 -21.69 -2.11 14.63
N LYS A 357 -22.64 -2.46 13.75
CA LYS A 357 -22.82 -3.85 13.28
C LYS A 357 -21.81 -4.28 12.21
N ASN A 358 -21.00 -3.37 11.68
CA ASN A 358 -20.20 -3.60 10.46
C ASN A 358 -18.68 -3.59 10.68
N ILE A 359 -18.21 -3.25 11.87
CA ILE A 359 -16.77 -3.28 12.20
C ILE A 359 -16.36 -4.71 12.57
N LYS A 360 -15.34 -5.22 11.90
CA LYS A 360 -14.65 -6.47 12.22
C LYS A 360 -13.27 -6.14 12.78
N GLU A 361 -13.07 -6.43 14.06
CA GLU A 361 -11.81 -6.17 14.75
C GLU A 361 -10.88 -7.39 14.72
N PHE A 362 -9.59 -7.13 14.49
CA PHE A 362 -8.53 -8.13 14.39
C PHE A 362 -7.35 -7.75 15.28
N TYR A 363 -6.81 -8.76 15.96
CA TYR A 363 -5.96 -8.60 17.14
C TYR A 363 -4.47 -8.80 16.84
N ASN A 364 -3.63 -8.51 17.83
CA ASN A 364 -2.17 -8.62 17.77
C ASN A 364 -1.65 -9.86 17.00
N ASN A 365 -0.62 -9.64 16.16
CA ASN A 365 0.00 -10.64 15.26
C ASN A 365 -0.87 -11.17 14.13
N GLU A 366 -2.04 -10.59 13.90
CA GLU A 366 -2.87 -10.93 12.75
C GLU A 366 -2.46 -10.11 11.52
N LEU A 367 -2.28 -10.79 10.39
CA LEU A 367 -2.19 -10.19 9.06
C LEU A 367 -3.58 -10.29 8.43
N ILE A 368 -4.04 -9.19 7.82
CA ILE A 368 -5.19 -9.25 6.92
C ILE A 368 -4.68 -9.27 5.49
N THR A 369 -5.16 -10.25 4.73
CA THR A 369 -4.88 -10.35 3.30
C THR A 369 -6.17 -10.30 2.54
N PHE A 370 -6.23 -9.42 1.55
CA PHE A 370 -7.24 -9.45 0.52
C PHE A 370 -6.68 -10.23 -0.67
N ALA A 371 -7.32 -11.35 -1.01
CA ALA A 371 -7.07 -12.06 -2.25
C ALA A 371 -8.10 -11.61 -3.29
N ILE A 372 -7.63 -10.98 -4.37
CA ILE A 372 -8.47 -10.43 -5.43
C ILE A 372 -8.33 -11.31 -6.66
N ILE A 373 -9.45 -11.82 -7.15
CA ILE A 373 -9.52 -12.72 -8.30
C ILE A 373 -10.44 -12.12 -9.35
N PRO A 374 -9.99 -11.91 -10.60
CA PRO A 374 -10.87 -11.39 -11.64
C PRO A 374 -11.95 -12.44 -12.00
N ASN A 375 -13.25 -12.09 -11.89
CA ASN A 375 -14.34 -13.02 -12.24
C ASN A 375 -14.71 -12.91 -13.72
N ILE A 376 -14.43 -13.98 -14.47
CA ILE A 376 -14.71 -14.04 -15.90
C ILE A 376 -16.21 -13.88 -16.20
N LYS A 377 -17.08 -14.43 -15.35
CA LYS A 377 -18.52 -14.54 -15.61
C LYS A 377 -19.33 -13.34 -15.11
N ARG A 378 -18.87 -12.67 -14.05
CA ARG A 378 -19.68 -11.69 -13.30
C ARG A 378 -19.33 -10.22 -13.54
N ASN A 379 -18.41 -9.95 -14.46
CA ASN A 379 -18.00 -8.58 -14.78
C ASN A 379 -17.34 -7.79 -13.63
N GLU A 380 -16.96 -8.48 -12.55
CA GLU A 380 -16.48 -7.91 -11.29
C GLU A 380 -15.34 -8.77 -10.75
N SER A 381 -14.45 -8.21 -9.93
CA SER A 381 -13.47 -9.03 -9.19
C SER A 381 -14.12 -9.60 -7.93
N VAL A 382 -13.72 -10.82 -7.56
CA VAL A 382 -14.07 -11.42 -6.28
C VAL A 382 -12.99 -11.04 -5.28
N VAL A 383 -13.39 -10.36 -4.22
CA VAL A 383 -12.53 -9.99 -3.10
C VAL A 383 -12.76 -11.00 -1.98
N ILE A 384 -11.69 -11.67 -1.54
CA ILE A 384 -11.74 -12.62 -0.43
C ILE A 384 -10.85 -12.08 0.69
N PRO A 385 -11.43 -11.45 1.71
CA PRO A 385 -10.69 -11.07 2.90
C PRO A 385 -10.37 -12.32 3.73
N MET A 386 -9.13 -12.40 4.16
CA MET A 386 -8.52 -13.53 4.86
C MET A 386 -7.72 -13.00 6.03
N THR A 387 -7.76 -13.72 7.15
CA THR A 387 -6.92 -13.43 8.31
C THR A 387 -6.00 -14.58 8.62
N TYR A 388 -4.77 -14.25 8.99
CA TYR A 388 -3.81 -15.21 9.50
C TYR A 388 -3.67 -14.98 11.00
N LYS A 389 -4.14 -15.95 11.79
CA LYS A 389 -3.85 -15.98 13.23
C LYS A 389 -2.47 -16.59 13.45
N ASP A 390 -1.73 -16.02 14.40
CA ASP A 390 -0.46 -16.56 14.88
C ASP A 390 0.60 -16.77 13.79
N ILE A 391 1.10 -15.67 13.22
CA ILE A 391 2.29 -15.67 12.32
C ILE A 391 3.52 -16.33 12.99
N GLY A 392 3.52 -16.55 14.31
CA GLY A 392 4.54 -17.34 15.00
C GLY A 392 4.54 -18.84 14.68
N ASP A 393 3.43 -19.37 14.14
CA ASP A 393 3.23 -20.78 13.77
C ASP A 393 3.07 -20.94 12.25
N ILE A 394 3.62 -19.98 11.50
CA ILE A 394 3.47 -19.85 10.04
C ILE A 394 3.99 -21.07 9.26
N ASP A 395 4.94 -21.82 9.82
CA ASP A 395 5.40 -23.13 9.32
C ASP A 395 4.27 -24.18 9.23
N LYS A 396 3.14 -23.95 9.92
CA LYS A 396 1.95 -24.82 9.93
C LYS A 396 0.78 -24.26 9.12
N ILE A 397 0.95 -23.14 8.42
CA ILE A 397 -0.09 -22.55 7.57
C ILE A 397 -0.19 -23.39 6.29
N ASN A 398 -0.97 -24.46 6.38
CA ASN A 398 -1.55 -25.09 5.21
C ASN A 398 -2.55 -24.09 4.59
N ILE A 399 -2.56 -23.91 3.26
CA ILE A 399 -3.57 -23.13 2.55
C ILE A 399 -5.01 -23.58 2.94
N ALA A 400 -5.17 -24.82 3.39
CA ALA A 400 -6.41 -25.35 3.97
C ALA A 400 -6.89 -24.64 5.26
N ASN A 401 -6.00 -23.96 5.98
CA ASN A 401 -6.29 -23.22 7.22
C ASN A 401 -6.69 -21.76 6.97
N ILE A 402 -6.60 -21.28 5.73
CA ILE A 402 -7.16 -19.99 5.33
C ILE A 402 -8.67 -20.05 5.54
N ARG A 403 -9.19 -19.23 6.45
CA ARG A 403 -10.62 -19.06 6.67
C ARG A 403 -11.06 -17.79 5.97
N PRO A 404 -11.85 -17.87 4.88
CA PRO A 404 -12.52 -16.70 4.34
C PRO A 404 -13.36 -16.05 5.44
N LEU A 405 -13.28 -14.73 5.57
CA LEU A 405 -14.10 -13.98 6.51
C LEU A 405 -15.52 -13.84 5.92
N GLY A 406 -16.29 -14.93 5.90
CA GLY A 406 -17.64 -14.95 5.35
C GLY A 406 -18.13 -16.35 4.95
N ARG A 407 -19.26 -16.42 4.24
CA ARG A 407 -19.90 -17.69 3.82
C ARG A 407 -19.23 -18.39 2.63
N TYR A 408 -17.97 -18.07 2.34
CA TYR A 408 -17.26 -18.63 1.18
C TYR A 408 -16.68 -20.01 1.51
N LYS A 409 -16.92 -21.00 0.64
CA LYS A 409 -16.15 -22.26 0.63
C LYS A 409 -15.14 -22.18 -0.50
N MET A 410 -13.86 -22.15 -0.17
CA MET A 410 -12.79 -22.34 -1.16
C MET A 410 -12.68 -23.83 -1.49
N ALA A 411 -12.70 -24.16 -2.77
CA ALA A 411 -12.32 -25.48 -3.26
C ALA A 411 -11.13 -25.29 -4.20
N ILE A 412 -9.93 -25.54 -3.70
CA ILE A 412 -8.73 -25.58 -4.53
C ILE A 412 -8.71 -26.98 -5.15
N LYS A 413 -8.82 -27.07 -6.47
CA LYS A 413 -8.45 -28.28 -7.17
C LYS A 413 -6.95 -28.22 -7.38
N ASP A 414 -6.20 -29.01 -6.62
CA ASP A 414 -4.82 -29.29 -7.01
C ASP A 414 -4.88 -30.13 -8.30
N LYS A 415 -4.17 -29.67 -9.34
CA LYS A 415 -3.98 -30.40 -10.58
C LYS A 415 -2.70 -31.20 -10.51
#